data_AF-A0A1Y3EMD3-F1
#
_entry.id   AF-A0A1Y3EMD3-F1
#
_cell.length_a   1.000
_cell.length_b   1.000
_cell.length_c   1.000
_cell.angle_alpha   90.00
_cell.angle_beta   90.00
_cell.angle_gamma   90.00
#
_symmetry.space_group_name_H-M   'P 1'
#
loop_
_entity.id
_entity.type
_entity.pdbx_description
1 polymer ?
#
loop_
_entity_poly.entity_id
_entity_poly.type
_entity_poly.pdbx_seq_one_letter_code
_entity_poly.pdbx_strand_id
1 'polypeptide(L)'
;MTSYGGALEKLLAVALNESEGSRKASVLLKLSEIALENVDSLSVQHGGSHLLRRLGSAISGVEKCAHNGATPIFSAKNENEPKRFEANFLNQAEFISIYNNLAGRVLNWKSIREFANREPFSLLVQDFIAFDSSFNCTFVNGLLPSILEEKKKTVYSMLTNKQASRVWDQYIRFSSIENVLKLYENCFRGSVARLISDQYANYPLQQMIRKVDDSVLAKELYEEVLQCFDEIWKARLYGVVHSLCIFVREKPQLETILVEVR
;
A
#
# COMPACT_ATOMS: atom_id res chain seq x y z
N MET A 1 22.00 -23.53 0.86
CA MET A 1 22.38 -22.10 0.92
C MET A 1 21.82 -21.51 2.20
N THR A 2 22.69 -21.15 3.13
CA THR A 2 22.33 -20.44 4.37
C THR A 2 21.69 -19.11 4.01
N SER A 3 20.45 -18.89 4.45
CA SER A 3 19.73 -17.63 4.27
C SER A 3 20.48 -16.52 5.01
N TYR A 4 21.15 -15.63 4.28
CA TYR A 4 21.81 -14.43 4.83
C TYR A 4 20.85 -13.60 5.70
N GLY A 5 19.55 -13.61 5.39
CA GLY A 5 18.51 -12.91 6.14
C GLY A 5 18.37 -13.38 7.60
N GLY A 6 18.48 -14.69 7.88
CA GLY A 6 18.27 -15.20 9.23
C GLY A 6 19.36 -14.82 10.24
N ALA A 7 20.60 -14.61 9.78
CA ALA A 7 21.69 -14.12 10.63
C ALA A 7 21.57 -12.61 10.87
N LEU A 8 21.22 -11.85 9.83
CA LEU A 8 21.03 -10.40 9.92
C LEU A 8 19.81 -10.02 10.77
N GLU A 9 18.74 -10.82 10.73
CA GLU A 9 17.58 -10.65 11.62
C GLU A 9 17.92 -10.81 13.10
N LYS A 10 18.79 -11.78 13.44
CA LYS A 10 19.27 -11.95 14.81
C LYS A 10 20.11 -10.76 15.26
N LEU A 11 20.99 -10.24 14.40
CA LEU A 11 21.77 -9.04 14.68
C LEU A 11 20.88 -7.81 14.85
N LEU A 12 19.83 -7.69 14.05
CA LEU A 12 18.83 -6.63 14.20
C LEU A 12 18.08 -6.75 15.53
N ALA A 13 17.68 -7.95 15.93
CA ALA A 13 17.01 -8.16 17.22
C ALA A 13 17.93 -7.76 18.39
N VAL A 14 19.23 -8.09 18.31
CA VAL A 14 20.23 -7.63 19.29
C VAL A 14 20.33 -6.11 19.29
N ALA A 15 20.42 -5.47 18.11
CA ALA A 15 20.50 -4.01 18.00
C ALA A 15 19.25 -3.31 18.56
N LEU A 16 18.06 -3.86 18.34
CA LEU A 16 16.81 -3.29 18.85
C LEU A 16 16.68 -3.41 20.37
N ASN A 17 17.28 -4.45 20.96
CA ASN A 17 17.33 -4.68 22.40
C ASN A 17 18.49 -3.97 23.10
N GLU A 18 19.34 -3.24 22.37
CA GLU A 18 20.41 -2.44 22.97
C GLU A 18 19.83 -1.29 23.79
N SER A 19 20.29 -1.20 25.04
CA SER A 19 19.85 -0.23 26.03
C SER A 19 20.55 1.12 25.88
N GLU A 20 21.79 1.11 25.38
CA GLU A 20 22.57 2.32 25.14
C GLU A 20 22.18 2.95 23.80
N GLY A 21 21.50 4.11 23.84
CA GLY A 21 20.94 4.75 22.64
C GLY A 21 21.96 5.06 21.53
N SER A 22 23.15 5.53 21.89
CA SER A 22 24.26 5.82 20.96
C SER A 22 24.76 4.55 20.25
N ARG A 23 24.96 3.47 21.01
CA ARG A 23 25.39 2.19 20.49
C ARG A 23 24.32 1.55 19.61
N LYS A 24 23.06 1.60 20.03
CA LYS A 24 21.91 1.18 19.24
C LYS A 24 21.86 1.90 17.90
N ALA A 25 22.00 3.23 17.90
CA ALA A 25 22.04 4.04 16.68
C ALA A 25 23.19 3.61 15.76
N SER A 26 24.41 3.48 16.30
CA SER A 26 25.59 3.09 15.51
C SER A 26 25.43 1.71 14.84
N VAL A 27 24.94 0.72 15.59
CA VAL A 27 24.72 -0.64 15.05
C VAL A 27 23.62 -0.64 13.99
N LEU A 28 22.48 0.02 14.26
CA LEU A 28 21.38 0.12 13.30
C LEU A 28 21.80 0.83 12.02
N LEU A 29 22.58 1.92 12.14
CA LEU A 29 23.10 2.64 10.99
C LEU A 29 23.97 1.71 10.14
N LYS A 30 24.91 0.99 10.76
CA LYS A 30 25.80 0.07 10.04
C LYS A 30 25.07 -1.08 9.36
N LEU A 31 24.08 -1.66 10.03
CA LEU A 31 23.23 -2.69 9.43
C LEU A 31 22.43 -2.14 8.23
N SER A 32 21.95 -0.90 8.34
CA SER A 32 21.17 -0.27 7.28
C SER A 32 22.01 0.07 6.05
N GLU A 33 23.28 0.49 6.24
CA GLU A 33 24.25 0.66 5.15
C GLU A 33 24.48 -0.64 4.38
N ILE A 34 24.78 -1.73 5.09
CA ILE A 34 25.02 -3.05 4.48
C ILE A 34 23.77 -3.54 3.75
N ALA A 35 22.58 -3.35 4.33
CA ALA A 35 21.33 -3.73 3.71
C ALA A 35 21.05 -2.90 2.44
N LEU A 36 21.37 -1.59 2.45
CA LEU A 36 21.22 -0.73 1.30
C LEU A 36 22.15 -1.13 0.14
N GLU A 37 23.40 -1.49 0.43
CA GLU A 37 24.36 -2.00 -0.57
C GLU A 37 23.86 -3.28 -1.27
N ASN A 38 23.02 -4.06 -0.59
CA ASN A 38 22.56 -5.39 -1.04
C ASN A 38 21.06 -5.46 -1.34
N VAL A 39 20.39 -4.30 -1.40
CA VAL A 39 18.92 -4.17 -1.42
C VAL A 39 18.26 -4.96 -2.56
N ASP A 40 18.86 -4.98 -3.76
CA ASP A 40 18.27 -5.65 -4.92
C ASP A 40 18.14 -7.17 -4.68
N SER A 41 19.19 -7.79 -4.12
CA SER A 41 19.16 -9.21 -3.75
C SER A 41 18.26 -9.46 -2.54
N LEU A 42 18.31 -8.60 -1.53
CA LEU A 42 17.53 -8.79 -0.31
C LEU A 42 16.03 -8.65 -0.56
N SER A 43 15.62 -7.71 -1.42
CA SER A 43 14.21 -7.34 -1.62
C SER A 43 13.32 -8.48 -2.14
N VAL A 44 13.91 -9.44 -2.87
CA VAL A 44 13.19 -10.58 -3.47
C VAL A 44 13.35 -11.89 -2.67
N GLN A 45 14.20 -11.91 -1.64
CA GLN A 45 14.41 -13.04 -0.76
C GLN A 45 13.54 -12.91 0.49
N HIS A 46 13.00 -14.02 1.00
CA HIS A 46 12.07 -13.97 2.15
C HIS A 46 12.70 -13.34 3.41
N GLY A 47 13.88 -13.80 3.83
CA GLY A 47 14.58 -13.23 4.98
C GLY A 47 15.20 -11.85 4.71
N GLY A 48 15.62 -11.60 3.45
CA GLY A 48 16.16 -10.30 3.07
C GLY A 48 15.09 -9.21 3.07
N SER A 49 13.90 -9.51 2.55
CA SER A 49 12.80 -8.57 2.52
C SER A 49 12.26 -8.32 3.92
N HIS A 50 12.22 -9.33 4.78
CA HIS A 50 11.85 -9.16 6.18
C HIS A 50 12.85 -8.29 6.95
N LEU A 51 14.16 -8.48 6.76
CA LEU A 51 15.19 -7.56 7.29
C LEU A 51 14.93 -6.10 6.87
N LEU A 52 14.73 -5.86 5.57
CA LEU A 52 14.48 -4.51 5.05
C LEU A 52 13.21 -3.89 5.63
N ARG A 53 12.14 -4.69 5.80
CA ARG A 53 10.89 -4.25 6.44
C ARG A 53 11.11 -3.84 7.89
N ARG A 54 11.89 -4.62 8.64
CA ARG A 54 12.21 -4.32 10.04
C ARG A 54 13.11 -3.08 10.18
N LEU A 55 14.06 -2.88 9.27
CA LEU A 55 14.89 -1.67 9.21
C LEU A 55 14.03 -0.43 8.87
N GLY A 56 13.21 -0.52 7.83
CA GLY A 56 12.29 0.57 7.45
C GLY A 56 11.34 0.95 8.58
N SER A 57 10.81 -0.03 9.30
CA SER A 57 9.98 0.20 10.50
C SER A 57 10.76 0.89 11.63
N ALA A 58 11.96 0.41 11.95
CA ALA A 58 12.80 0.99 12.99
C ALA A 58 13.18 2.45 12.69
N ILE A 59 13.46 2.77 11.42
CA ILE A 59 13.81 4.12 11.00
C ILE A 59 12.57 5.03 10.97
N SER A 60 11.47 4.58 10.36
CA SER A 60 10.26 5.39 10.17
C SER A 60 9.39 5.56 11.43
N GLY A 61 9.61 4.76 12.47
CA GLY A 61 8.76 4.72 13.66
C GLY A 61 7.36 4.13 13.39
N VAL A 62 7.20 3.41 12.27
CA VAL A 62 5.92 2.86 11.85
C VAL A 62 5.96 1.34 11.95
N GLU A 63 5.06 0.79 12.75
CA GLU A 63 4.80 -0.64 12.81
C GLU A 63 3.59 -0.96 11.93
N LYS A 64 3.74 -1.97 11.07
CA LYS A 64 2.60 -2.48 10.31
C LYS A 64 1.62 -3.14 11.29
N CYS A 65 0.38 -2.66 11.29
CA CYS A 65 -0.72 -3.39 11.93
C CYS A 65 -0.80 -4.79 11.33
N ALA A 66 -0.78 -5.82 12.18
CA ALA A 66 -0.92 -7.19 11.75
C ALA A 66 -2.13 -7.29 10.81
N HIS A 67 -1.92 -7.83 9.60
CA HIS A 67 -3.01 -8.33 8.78
C HIS A 67 -3.60 -9.55 9.48
N ASN A 68 -4.32 -9.32 10.57
CA ASN A 68 -5.26 -10.32 11.04
C ASN A 68 -6.28 -10.46 9.92
N GLY A 69 -6.47 -11.70 9.46
CA GLY A 69 -7.30 -12.01 8.31
C GLY A 69 -8.68 -11.37 8.41
N ALA A 70 -9.25 -11.05 7.24
CA ALA A 70 -10.53 -10.38 7.08
C ALA A 70 -10.66 -9.14 7.98
N THR A 71 -10.26 -7.97 7.44
CA THR A 71 -10.77 -6.70 7.96
C THR A 71 -12.28 -6.86 8.20
N PRO A 72 -12.79 -6.62 9.42
CA PRO A 72 -14.22 -6.72 9.67
C PRO A 72 -14.91 -5.87 8.62
N ILE A 73 -15.76 -6.49 7.80
CA ILE A 73 -16.46 -5.82 6.71
C ILE A 73 -17.25 -4.62 7.22
N PHE A 74 -17.47 -4.48 8.53
CA PHE A 74 -18.30 -3.44 9.15
C PHE A 74 -17.56 -2.50 10.11
N SER A 75 -16.21 -2.45 10.13
CA SER A 75 -15.53 -1.47 11.02
C SER A 75 -15.60 -0.06 10.41
N ALA A 76 -16.27 0.86 11.11
CA ALA A 76 -16.36 2.27 10.74
C ALA A 76 -15.04 3.03 10.97
N LYS A 77 -14.09 2.44 11.71
CA LYS A 77 -12.73 2.95 11.86
C LYS A 77 -11.81 2.17 10.93
N ASN A 78 -10.89 2.86 10.26
CA ASN A 78 -9.74 2.24 9.60
C ASN A 78 -8.82 1.66 10.70
N GLU A 79 -9.18 0.53 11.29
CA GLU A 79 -8.35 -0.19 12.29
C GLU A 79 -7.01 -0.68 11.70
N ASN A 80 -6.82 -0.49 10.39
CA ASN A 80 -5.58 -0.77 9.67
C ASN A 80 -4.69 0.46 9.44
N GLU A 81 -4.91 1.58 10.14
CA GLU A 81 -3.92 2.65 10.17
C GLU A 81 -2.62 2.13 10.82
N PRO A 82 -1.43 2.43 10.26
CA PRO A 82 -0.18 1.97 10.83
C PRO A 82 -0.01 2.50 12.25
N LYS A 83 0.40 1.62 13.16
CA LYS A 83 0.74 2.05 14.53
C LYS A 83 2.02 2.86 14.46
N ARG A 84 1.95 4.09 14.94
CA ARG A 84 3.12 4.96 15.09
C ARG A 84 3.64 4.83 16.50
N PHE A 85 4.95 4.68 16.62
CA PHE A 85 5.69 4.85 17.87
C PHE A 85 6.69 5.97 17.68
N GLU A 86 7.23 6.48 18.79
CA GLU A 86 8.17 7.59 18.75
C GLU A 86 9.40 7.20 17.89
N ALA A 87 9.55 7.90 16.77
CA ALA A 87 10.57 7.57 15.78
C ALA A 87 11.91 8.14 16.25
N ASN A 88 12.68 7.32 16.96
CA ASN A 88 13.92 7.75 17.61
C ASN A 88 15.03 8.21 16.64
N PHE A 89 14.90 7.93 15.34
CA PHE A 89 15.95 8.15 14.35
C PHE A 89 15.57 9.10 13.20
N LEU A 90 14.31 9.54 13.11
CA LEU A 90 13.88 10.45 12.03
C LEU A 90 14.42 11.88 12.14
N ASN A 91 15.05 12.21 13.26
CA ASN A 91 15.76 13.48 13.46
C ASN A 91 17.26 13.40 13.12
N GLN A 92 17.76 12.23 12.72
CA GLN A 92 19.17 12.01 12.39
C GLN A 92 19.36 11.96 10.87
N ALA A 93 20.22 12.84 10.34
CA ALA A 93 20.39 13.04 8.90
C ALA A 93 20.85 11.77 8.17
N GLU A 94 21.69 10.96 8.81
CA GLU A 94 22.21 9.71 8.28
C GLU A 94 21.10 8.68 8.08
N PHE A 95 20.18 8.56 9.05
CA PHE A 95 19.05 7.66 8.95
C PHE A 95 18.01 8.12 7.92
N ILE A 96 17.75 9.43 7.82
CA ILE A 96 16.92 10.00 6.76
C ILE A 96 17.52 9.67 5.38
N SER A 97 18.84 9.85 5.22
CA SER A 97 19.54 9.54 3.97
C SER A 97 19.40 8.07 3.59
N ILE A 98 19.63 7.15 4.54
CA ILE A 98 19.47 5.71 4.26
C ILE A 98 18.01 5.37 3.94
N TYR A 99 17.05 5.90 4.70
CA TYR A 99 15.64 5.68 4.42
C TYR A 99 15.27 6.12 3.01
N ASN A 100 15.64 7.34 2.62
CA ASN A 100 15.33 7.88 1.29
C ASN A 100 15.93 7.01 0.17
N ASN A 101 17.14 6.47 0.38
CA ASN A 101 17.77 5.56 -0.58
C ASN A 101 17.04 4.20 -0.65
N LEU A 102 16.64 3.63 0.49
CA LEU A 102 15.86 2.39 0.52
C LEU A 102 14.48 2.58 -0.11
N ALA A 103 13.75 3.62 0.31
CA ALA A 103 12.44 3.96 -0.20
C ALA A 103 12.49 4.25 -1.71
N GLY A 104 13.47 5.01 -2.20
CA GLY A 104 13.62 5.30 -3.63
C GLY A 104 13.89 4.06 -4.50
N ARG A 105 14.44 2.98 -3.93
CA ARG A 105 14.66 1.71 -4.64
C ARG A 105 13.45 0.76 -4.54
N VAL A 106 12.81 0.70 -3.37
CA VAL A 106 11.64 -0.16 -3.12
C VAL A 106 10.38 0.44 -3.77
N LEU A 107 10.12 1.72 -3.54
CA LEU A 107 9.01 2.50 -4.10
C LEU A 107 9.40 3.09 -5.46
N ASN A 108 9.87 2.20 -6.34
CA ASN A 108 10.22 2.52 -7.71
C ASN A 108 9.29 1.74 -8.65
N TRP A 109 8.64 2.42 -9.59
CA TRP A 109 7.67 1.76 -10.47
C TRP A 109 8.28 0.62 -11.29
N LYS A 110 9.53 0.77 -11.76
CA LYS A 110 10.21 -0.30 -12.53
C LYS A 110 10.34 -1.57 -11.69
N SER A 111 10.82 -1.45 -10.45
CA SER A 111 10.98 -2.56 -9.51
C SER A 111 9.63 -3.16 -9.12
N ILE A 112 8.63 -2.31 -8.82
CA ILE A 112 7.26 -2.74 -8.47
C ILE A 112 6.65 -3.55 -9.61
N ARG A 113 6.71 -3.03 -10.83
CA ARG A 113 6.17 -3.71 -12.01
C ARG A 113 6.82 -5.09 -12.23
N GLU A 114 8.13 -5.19 -12.00
CA GLU A 114 8.88 -6.42 -12.24
C GLU A 114 8.68 -7.47 -11.14
N PHE A 115 8.60 -7.05 -9.87
CA PHE A 115 8.71 -7.96 -8.73
C PHE A 115 7.48 -8.03 -7.83
N ALA A 116 6.46 -7.17 -7.98
CA ALA A 116 5.29 -7.16 -7.08
C ALA A 116 4.43 -8.44 -7.13
N ASN A 117 4.60 -9.29 -8.16
CA ASN A 117 3.99 -10.62 -8.18
C ASN A 117 4.69 -11.63 -7.23
N ARG A 118 5.90 -11.33 -6.76
CA ARG A 118 6.65 -12.13 -5.79
C ARG A 118 6.29 -11.68 -4.38
N GLU A 119 5.83 -12.62 -3.56
CA GLU A 119 5.36 -12.32 -2.20
C GLU A 119 6.37 -11.56 -1.33
N PRO A 120 7.67 -11.94 -1.26
CA PRO A 120 8.64 -11.20 -0.43
C PRO A 120 8.74 -9.71 -0.80
N PHE A 121 8.71 -9.40 -2.10
CA PHE A 121 8.81 -8.04 -2.60
C PHE A 121 7.48 -7.28 -2.47
N SER A 122 6.35 -7.93 -2.75
CA SER A 122 5.02 -7.33 -2.51
C SER A 122 4.84 -6.90 -1.06
N LEU A 123 5.21 -7.76 -0.10
CA LEU A 123 5.14 -7.42 1.32
C LEU A 123 6.09 -6.27 1.69
N LEU A 124 7.29 -6.25 1.10
CA LEU A 124 8.24 -5.15 1.30
C LEU A 124 7.68 -3.82 0.81
N VAL A 125 7.11 -3.78 -0.40
CA VAL A 125 6.52 -2.55 -0.97
C VAL A 125 5.33 -2.09 -0.13
N GLN A 126 4.43 -2.99 0.27
CA GLN A 126 3.29 -2.64 1.12
C GLN A 126 3.75 -1.97 2.43
N ASP A 127 4.82 -2.46 3.04
CA ASP A 127 5.35 -1.90 4.28
C ASP A 127 6.01 -0.54 4.04
N PHE A 128 6.81 -0.40 2.98
CA PHE A 128 7.41 0.90 2.62
C PHE A 128 6.38 1.96 2.23
N ILE A 129 5.25 1.58 1.61
CA ILE A 129 4.11 2.50 1.39
C ILE A 129 3.59 3.04 2.73
N ALA A 130 3.46 2.18 3.74
CA ALA A 130 3.01 2.61 5.07
C ALA A 130 4.07 3.45 5.80
N PHE A 131 5.35 3.09 5.69
CA PHE A 131 6.47 3.84 6.29
C PHE A 131 6.57 5.25 5.72
N ASP A 132 6.27 5.40 4.42
CA ASP A 132 6.30 6.70 3.74
C ASP A 132 5.26 7.69 4.29
N SER A 133 4.28 7.23 5.07
CA SER A 133 3.35 8.12 5.80
C SER A 133 4.04 8.98 6.87
N SER A 134 5.21 8.58 7.36
CA SER A 134 6.07 9.43 8.22
C SER A 134 6.79 10.52 7.43
N PHE A 135 6.78 10.43 6.09
CA PHE A 135 7.45 11.33 5.15
C PHE A 135 6.46 11.97 4.17
N ASN A 136 5.23 12.23 4.64
CA ASN A 136 4.13 12.85 3.89
C ASN A 136 3.77 12.11 2.58
N CYS A 137 3.99 10.80 2.53
CA CYS A 137 3.74 9.98 1.35
C CYS A 137 4.45 10.49 0.08
N THR A 138 5.66 11.06 0.22
CA THR A 138 6.39 11.69 -0.89
C THR A 138 6.73 10.68 -1.99
N PHE A 139 7.25 9.51 -1.62
CA PHE A 139 7.61 8.47 -2.59
C PHE A 139 6.38 7.81 -3.19
N VAL A 140 5.36 7.53 -2.37
CA VAL A 140 4.09 6.95 -2.81
C VAL A 140 3.43 7.86 -3.84
N ASN A 141 3.29 9.15 -3.56
CA ASN A 141 2.70 10.09 -4.51
C ASN A 141 3.57 10.30 -5.75
N GLY A 142 4.89 10.15 -5.64
CA GLY A 142 5.84 10.21 -6.74
C GLY A 142 5.75 9.06 -7.75
N LEU A 143 5.02 7.98 -7.45
CA LEU A 143 4.84 6.86 -8.38
C LEU A 143 3.88 7.16 -9.52
N LEU A 144 2.92 8.09 -9.33
CA LEU A 144 1.83 8.30 -10.28
C LEU A 144 2.31 8.59 -11.72
N PRO A 145 3.28 9.51 -11.97
CA PRO A 145 3.70 9.80 -13.34
C PRO A 145 4.16 8.55 -14.10
N SER A 146 4.99 7.71 -13.49
CA SER A 146 5.46 6.46 -14.11
C SER A 146 4.36 5.42 -14.29
N ILE A 147 3.35 5.40 -13.42
CA ILE A 147 2.17 4.55 -13.58
C ILE A 147 1.35 4.99 -14.79
N LEU A 148 1.15 6.30 -14.97
CA LEU A 148 0.35 6.84 -16.08
C LEU A 148 1.02 6.65 -17.45
N GLU A 149 2.35 6.55 -17.49
CA GLU A 149 3.10 6.20 -18.70
C GLU A 149 3.02 4.70 -19.06
N GLU A 150 2.56 3.84 -18.16
CA GLU A 150 2.48 2.40 -18.39
C GLU A 150 1.24 2.01 -19.21
N LYS A 151 1.35 0.93 -19.96
CA LYS A 151 0.23 0.40 -20.76
C LYS A 151 -0.89 -0.06 -19.82
N LYS A 152 -2.13 0.36 -20.09
CA LYS A 152 -3.32 -0.06 -19.32
C LYS A 152 -3.38 -1.57 -19.07
N LYS A 153 -3.00 -2.39 -20.05
CA LYS A 153 -2.96 -3.86 -19.91
C LYS A 153 -2.01 -4.36 -18.81
N THR A 154 -0.89 -3.67 -18.60
CA THR A 154 0.10 -4.01 -17.57
C THR A 154 -0.43 -3.63 -16.19
N VAL A 155 -1.01 -2.44 -16.06
CA VAL A 155 -1.69 -2.01 -14.83
C VAL A 155 -2.80 -3.01 -14.46
N TYR A 156 -3.61 -3.39 -15.46
CA TYR A 156 -4.68 -4.36 -15.31
C TYR A 156 -4.15 -5.73 -14.83
N SER A 157 -3.10 -6.27 -15.45
CA SER A 157 -2.55 -7.57 -15.06
C SER A 157 -1.97 -7.58 -13.63
N MET A 158 -1.49 -6.43 -13.16
CA MET A 158 -1.04 -6.28 -11.77
C MET A 158 -2.22 -6.22 -10.78
N LEU A 159 -3.30 -5.53 -11.14
CA LEU A 159 -4.51 -5.45 -10.30
C LEU A 159 -5.18 -6.81 -10.11
N THR A 160 -5.16 -7.66 -11.13
CA THR A 160 -5.73 -9.02 -11.09
C THR A 160 -4.72 -10.09 -10.64
N ASN A 161 -3.58 -9.69 -10.10
CA ASN A 161 -2.61 -10.62 -9.52
C ASN A 161 -2.71 -10.61 -7.98
N LYS A 162 -2.76 -11.79 -7.36
CA LYS A 162 -2.88 -11.95 -5.89
C LYS A 162 -1.92 -11.10 -5.06
N GLN A 163 -0.65 -11.02 -5.45
CA GLN A 163 0.37 -10.32 -4.67
C GLN A 163 0.46 -8.85 -5.06
N ALA A 164 0.39 -8.53 -6.35
CA ALA A 164 0.48 -7.14 -6.80
C ALA A 164 -0.79 -6.33 -6.48
N SER A 165 -1.97 -6.96 -6.44
CA SER A 165 -3.22 -6.28 -6.04
C SER A 165 -3.14 -5.73 -4.61
N ARG A 166 -2.40 -6.40 -3.72
CA ARG A 166 -2.19 -5.91 -2.34
C ARG A 166 -1.30 -4.68 -2.29
N VAL A 167 -0.34 -4.57 -3.21
CA VAL A 167 0.43 -3.32 -3.39
C VAL A 167 -0.50 -2.20 -3.83
N TRP A 168 -1.40 -2.47 -4.78
CA TRP A 168 -2.40 -1.49 -5.23
C TRP A 168 -3.37 -1.05 -4.13
N ASP A 169 -3.84 -1.98 -3.28
CA ASP A 169 -4.67 -1.64 -2.12
C ASP A 169 -3.96 -0.64 -1.20
N GLN A 170 -2.69 -0.88 -0.88
CA GLN A 170 -1.89 0.03 -0.06
C GLN A 170 -1.59 1.34 -0.79
N TYR A 171 -1.21 1.30 -2.07
CA TYR A 171 -0.95 2.50 -2.87
C TYR A 171 -2.17 3.43 -2.84
N ILE A 172 -3.35 2.94 -3.21
CA ILE A 172 -4.58 3.73 -3.22
C ILE A 172 -4.87 4.28 -1.83
N ARG A 173 -4.67 3.49 -0.77
CA ARG A 173 -4.89 3.94 0.61
C ARG A 173 -4.02 5.14 0.98
N PHE A 174 -2.73 5.12 0.65
CA PHE A 174 -1.76 6.13 1.09
C PHE A 174 -1.52 7.27 0.09
N SER A 175 -1.94 7.13 -1.17
CA SER A 175 -1.89 8.21 -2.16
C SER A 175 -2.79 9.39 -1.77
N SER A 176 -2.57 10.57 -2.36
CA SER A 176 -3.53 11.67 -2.28
C SER A 176 -4.84 11.31 -3.01
N ILE A 177 -5.95 11.96 -2.64
CA ILE A 177 -7.24 11.81 -3.35
C ILE A 177 -7.08 12.20 -4.83
N GLU A 178 -6.37 13.31 -5.10
CA GLU A 178 -6.06 13.76 -6.47
C GLU A 178 -5.38 12.67 -7.29
N ASN A 179 -4.38 11.99 -6.74
CA ASN A 179 -3.67 10.92 -7.45
C ASN A 179 -4.56 9.70 -7.71
N VAL A 180 -5.44 9.37 -6.76
CA VAL A 180 -6.39 8.26 -6.91
C VAL A 180 -7.42 8.57 -8.00
N LEU A 181 -7.90 9.81 -8.07
CA LEU A 181 -8.82 10.24 -9.13
C LEU A 181 -8.13 10.25 -10.50
N LYS A 182 -6.90 10.75 -10.61
CA LYS A 182 -6.10 10.66 -11.86
C LYS A 182 -5.87 9.21 -12.29
N LEU A 183 -5.61 8.31 -11.35
CA LEU A 183 -5.48 6.88 -11.62
C LEU A 183 -6.80 6.30 -12.16
N TYR A 184 -7.94 6.64 -11.56
CA TYR A 184 -9.24 6.23 -12.07
C TYR A 184 -9.45 6.70 -13.51
N GLU A 185 -9.36 8.01 -13.75
CA GLU A 185 -9.59 8.62 -15.06
C GLU A 185 -8.75 7.99 -16.16
N ASN A 186 -7.46 7.78 -15.89
CA ASN A 186 -6.51 7.36 -16.92
C ASN A 186 -6.41 5.84 -17.04
N CYS A 187 -6.60 5.08 -15.95
CA CYS A 187 -6.37 3.64 -15.96
C CYS A 187 -7.63 2.79 -15.82
N PHE A 188 -8.64 3.23 -15.05
CA PHE A 188 -9.74 2.35 -14.63
C PHE A 188 -11.09 2.70 -15.23
N ARG A 189 -11.30 3.96 -15.65
CA ARG A 189 -12.54 4.43 -16.27
C ARG A 189 -12.97 3.52 -17.43
N GLY A 190 -14.24 3.14 -17.43
CA GLY A 190 -14.85 2.20 -18.37
C GLY A 190 -14.48 0.72 -18.14
N SER A 191 -13.74 0.40 -17.08
CA SER A 191 -13.32 -0.97 -16.74
C SER A 191 -13.72 -1.39 -15.32
N VAL A 192 -14.49 -0.57 -14.59
CA VAL A 192 -14.85 -0.78 -13.19
C VAL A 192 -15.60 -2.09 -13.00
N ALA A 193 -16.64 -2.37 -13.79
CA ALA A 193 -17.42 -3.61 -13.69
C ALA A 193 -16.55 -4.88 -13.79
N ARG A 194 -15.59 -4.87 -14.74
CA ARG A 194 -14.67 -5.98 -14.97
C ARG A 194 -13.70 -6.16 -13.79
N LEU A 195 -13.18 -5.06 -13.24
CA LEU A 195 -12.24 -5.09 -12.11
C LEU A 195 -12.93 -5.48 -10.79
N ILE A 196 -14.17 -5.02 -10.58
CA ILE A 196 -14.96 -5.37 -9.39
C ILE A 196 -15.28 -6.87 -9.35
N SER A 197 -15.52 -7.47 -10.51
CA SER A 197 -15.83 -8.90 -10.61
C SER A 197 -14.60 -9.80 -10.42
N ASP A 198 -13.39 -9.24 -10.45
CA ASP A 198 -12.15 -10.02 -10.27
C ASP A 198 -11.86 -10.28 -8.78
N GLN A 199 -11.46 -11.51 -8.46
CA GLN A 199 -11.21 -11.97 -7.09
C GLN A 199 -10.10 -11.21 -6.35
N TYR A 200 -9.23 -10.46 -7.04
CA TYR A 200 -8.15 -9.69 -6.45
C TYR A 200 -8.31 -8.18 -6.67
N ALA A 201 -8.73 -7.74 -7.86
CA ALA A 201 -8.83 -6.32 -8.18
C ALA A 201 -10.01 -5.62 -7.47
N ASN A 202 -11.00 -6.38 -7.00
CA ASN A 202 -12.10 -5.82 -6.22
C ASN A 202 -11.63 -5.13 -4.93
N TYR A 203 -10.52 -5.57 -4.31
CA TYR A 203 -10.03 -4.97 -3.06
C TYR A 203 -9.42 -3.56 -3.26
N PRO A 204 -8.49 -3.34 -4.21
CA PRO A 204 -8.06 -2.00 -4.60
C PRO A 204 -9.22 -1.06 -4.95
N LEU A 205 -10.22 -1.55 -5.69
CA LEU A 205 -11.37 -0.73 -6.04
C LEU A 205 -12.24 -0.39 -4.82
N GLN A 206 -12.47 -1.33 -3.91
CA GLN A 206 -13.13 -1.02 -2.64
C GLN A 206 -12.40 0.09 -1.87
N GLN A 207 -11.06 0.10 -1.91
CA GLN A 207 -10.26 1.12 -1.26
C GLN A 207 -10.37 2.48 -1.96
N MET A 208 -10.44 2.50 -3.29
CA MET A 208 -10.67 3.71 -4.08
C MET A 208 -12.04 4.30 -3.77
N ILE A 209 -13.09 3.48 -3.80
CA ILE A 209 -14.48 3.84 -3.47
C ILE A 209 -14.59 4.40 -2.04
N ARG A 210 -13.80 3.94 -1.07
CA ARG A 210 -13.80 4.50 0.29
C ARG A 210 -13.10 5.84 0.43
N LYS A 211 -12.21 6.17 -0.51
CA LYS A 211 -11.26 7.27 -0.36
C LYS A 211 -11.63 8.53 -1.12
N VAL A 212 -12.31 8.39 -2.27
CA VAL A 212 -12.65 9.55 -3.11
C VAL A 212 -13.70 10.44 -2.44
N ASP A 213 -13.69 11.72 -2.81
CA ASP A 213 -14.57 12.78 -2.32
C ASP A 213 -15.87 12.85 -3.13
N ASP A 214 -16.61 13.97 -3.06
CA ASP A 214 -17.84 14.22 -3.81
C ASP A 214 -17.62 14.94 -5.15
N SER A 215 -16.38 14.94 -5.67
CA SER A 215 -16.05 15.52 -6.97
C SER A 215 -16.81 14.85 -8.12
N VAL A 216 -16.89 15.53 -9.26
CA VAL A 216 -17.55 15.00 -10.48
C VAL A 216 -16.94 13.65 -10.89
N LEU A 217 -15.61 13.56 -10.87
CA LEU A 217 -14.91 12.35 -11.27
C LEU A 217 -15.13 11.20 -10.27
N ALA A 218 -15.29 11.52 -8.98
CA ALA A 218 -15.73 10.53 -8.00
C ALA A 218 -17.14 10.04 -8.32
N LYS A 219 -18.10 10.93 -8.63
CA LYS A 219 -19.47 10.55 -9.01
C LYS A 219 -19.51 9.62 -10.22
N GLU A 220 -18.71 9.89 -11.26
CA GLU A 220 -18.60 9.00 -12.43
C GLU A 220 -18.14 7.59 -12.03
N LEU A 221 -17.14 7.47 -11.13
CA LEU A 221 -16.72 6.17 -10.61
C LEU A 221 -17.89 5.43 -9.95
N TYR A 222 -18.68 6.10 -9.11
CA TYR A 222 -19.84 5.47 -8.47
C TYR A 222 -20.92 5.07 -9.47
N GLU A 223 -21.21 5.90 -10.46
CA GLU A 223 -22.17 5.56 -11.51
C GLU A 223 -21.76 4.28 -12.25
N GLU A 224 -20.48 4.10 -12.58
CA GLU A 224 -19.98 2.84 -13.17
C GLU A 224 -20.16 1.64 -12.21
N VAL A 225 -19.98 1.83 -10.91
CA VAL A 225 -20.22 0.75 -9.92
C VAL A 225 -21.72 0.42 -9.83
N LEU A 226 -22.59 1.42 -9.82
CA LEU A 226 -24.04 1.23 -9.71
C LEU A 226 -24.64 0.56 -10.95
N GLN A 227 -24.10 0.85 -12.13
CA GLN A 227 -24.49 0.17 -13.37
C GLN A 227 -24.25 -1.35 -13.34
N CYS A 228 -23.39 -1.86 -12.44
CA CYS A 228 -23.15 -3.29 -12.25
C CYS A 228 -23.55 -3.80 -10.85
N PHE A 229 -24.45 -3.09 -10.14
CA PHE A 229 -24.84 -3.43 -8.78
C PHE A 229 -25.52 -4.81 -8.68
N ASP A 230 -26.33 -5.16 -9.67
CA ASP A 230 -27.01 -6.45 -9.73
C ASP A 230 -26.02 -7.62 -9.78
N GLU A 231 -24.95 -7.49 -10.58
CA GLU A 231 -23.86 -8.46 -10.66
C GLU A 231 -23.10 -8.53 -9.34
N ILE A 232 -22.79 -7.39 -8.72
CA ILE A 232 -22.14 -7.30 -7.41
C ILE A 232 -22.94 -8.04 -6.35
N TRP A 233 -24.26 -7.83 -6.32
CA TRP A 233 -25.17 -8.44 -5.36
C TRP A 233 -25.27 -9.96 -5.58
N LYS A 234 -25.49 -10.40 -6.82
CA LYS A 234 -25.56 -11.83 -7.19
C LYS A 234 -24.25 -12.57 -6.89
N ALA A 235 -23.11 -11.92 -7.14
CA ALA A 235 -21.78 -12.44 -6.85
C ALA A 235 -21.38 -12.36 -5.37
N ARG A 236 -22.25 -11.80 -4.50
CA ARG A 236 -22.02 -11.66 -3.05
C ARG A 236 -20.75 -10.87 -2.71
N LEU A 237 -20.42 -9.88 -3.52
CA LEU A 237 -19.26 -9.00 -3.33
C LEU A 237 -19.56 -7.93 -2.26
N TYR A 238 -19.92 -8.36 -1.04
CA TYR A 238 -20.42 -7.48 0.02
C TYR A 238 -19.41 -6.44 0.50
N GLY A 239 -18.10 -6.66 0.31
CA GLY A 239 -17.09 -5.63 0.56
C GLY A 239 -17.26 -4.40 -0.33
N VAL A 240 -17.69 -4.59 -1.58
CA VAL A 240 -17.99 -3.50 -2.53
C VAL A 240 -19.25 -2.76 -2.10
N VAL A 241 -20.31 -3.49 -1.74
CA VAL A 241 -21.55 -2.91 -1.20
C VAL A 241 -21.26 -2.08 0.05
N HIS A 242 -20.44 -2.59 0.97
CA HIS A 242 -20.05 -1.85 2.17
C HIS A 242 -19.26 -0.58 1.83
N SER A 243 -18.31 -0.64 0.90
CA SER A 243 -17.59 0.57 0.44
C SER A 243 -18.53 1.61 -0.17
N LEU A 244 -19.55 1.20 -0.92
CA LEU A 244 -20.60 2.10 -1.41
C LEU A 244 -21.38 2.74 -0.26
N CYS A 245 -21.79 1.94 0.74
CA CYS A 245 -22.49 2.44 1.92
C CYS A 245 -21.66 3.46 2.71
N ILE A 246 -20.35 3.23 2.88
CA ILE A 246 -19.45 4.22 3.51
C ILE A 246 -19.44 5.52 2.70
N PHE A 247 -19.37 5.44 1.38
CA PHE A 247 -19.27 6.64 0.55
C PHE A 247 -20.53 7.51 0.63
N VAL A 248 -21.72 6.90 0.56
CA VAL A 248 -22.99 7.63 0.62
C VAL A 248 -23.32 8.08 2.03
N ARG A 249 -22.83 7.36 3.04
CA ARG A 249 -22.91 7.79 4.43
C ARG A 249 -22.18 9.13 4.53
N GLU A 250 -22.89 10.15 5.03
CA GLU A 250 -22.45 11.56 5.09
C GLU A 250 -22.63 12.36 3.79
N LYS A 251 -23.26 11.79 2.74
CA LYS A 251 -23.62 12.49 1.49
C LYS A 251 -25.11 12.33 1.14
N PRO A 252 -26.02 13.05 1.84
CA PRO A 252 -27.47 12.92 1.66
C PRO A 252 -27.96 13.08 0.21
N GLN A 253 -27.25 13.88 -0.60
CA GLN A 253 -27.58 14.10 -2.01
C GLN A 253 -27.37 12.86 -2.90
N LEU A 254 -26.57 11.90 -2.45
CA LEU A 254 -26.26 10.66 -3.17
C LEU A 254 -27.07 9.46 -2.66
N GLU A 255 -27.77 9.60 -1.52
CA GLU A 255 -28.69 8.59 -1.01
C GLU A 255 -29.86 8.38 -1.97
N THR A 256 -30.35 9.44 -2.61
CA THR A 256 -31.44 9.38 -3.61
C THR A 256 -31.05 8.54 -4.83
N ILE A 257 -29.80 8.64 -5.27
CA ILE A 257 -29.28 7.88 -6.43
C ILE A 257 -29.34 6.36 -6.15
N LEU A 258 -29.02 5.93 -4.92
CA LEU A 258 -29.11 4.51 -4.56
C LEU A 258 -30.55 4.00 -4.46
N VAL A 259 -31.51 4.87 -4.14
CA VAL A 259 -32.93 4.53 -4.02
C VAL A 259 -33.62 4.48 -5.38
N GLU A 260 -33.18 5.31 -6.33
CA GLU A 260 -33.77 5.43 -7.68
C GLU A 260 -33.21 4.43 -8.71
N VAL A 261 -32.02 3.87 -8.51
CA VAL A 261 -31.42 2.84 -9.40
C VAL A 261 -32.06 1.45 -9.21
N ARG A 262 -33.30 1.39 -8.70
CA ARG A 262 -34.09 0.16 -8.55
C ARG A 262 -35.01 -0.11 -9.74
#